data_AF-A0A6S7IL04-F1
#
_entry.id   AF-A0A6S7IL04-F1
#
_cell.length_a   1.000
_cell.length_b   1.000
_cell.length_c   1.000
_cell.angle_alpha   90.00
_cell.angle_beta   90.00
_cell.angle_gamma   90.00
#
_symmetry.space_group_name_H-M   'P 1'
#
loop_
_entity.id
_entity.type
_entity.pdbx_description
1 polymer ?
#
loop_
_entity_poly.entity_id
_entity_poly.type
_entity_poly.pdbx_seq_one_letter_code
_entity_poly.pdbx_strand_id
1 'polypeptide(L)'
;MTTPMISACSQERQVTVRDWKRPSDTNEQQSRKRLQNVDRKLDKTHELKRVYNNIISEQLSQGVVEVAPDTPTGDRVYYMPHKPVVRQSATTTKVRMVFDASAKPNASAESINDCMYTGPPLQPNLWDILVRARLMQNLILADIQKAFLQIEAKEEDRDSFRFLHTVNGMEKHLRFTRVQFGAEASPFVLGATLQHHLGNQPLNIKIPSTR
;
A
#
# COMPACT_ATOMS: atom_id res chain seq x y z
N MET A 1 -21.85 17.05 -14.39
CA MET A 1 -20.78 16.83 -13.38
C MET A 1 -21.06 15.48 -12.73
N THR A 2 -20.40 14.43 -13.23
CA THR A 2 -20.58 13.05 -12.77
C THR A 2 -19.72 12.81 -11.54
N THR A 3 -20.36 12.53 -10.40
CA THR A 3 -19.69 12.08 -9.18
C THR A 3 -18.92 10.78 -9.48
N PRO A 4 -17.63 10.66 -9.14
CA PRO A 4 -16.89 9.43 -9.35
C PRO A 4 -17.51 8.30 -8.51
N MET A 5 -18.09 7.32 -9.19
CA MET A 5 -18.67 6.11 -8.59
C MET A 5 -17.57 5.09 -8.33
N ILE A 6 -17.36 4.76 -7.05
CA ILE A 6 -16.67 3.53 -6.66
C ILE A 6 -17.62 2.38 -6.99
N SER A 7 -17.29 1.58 -8.01
CA SER A 7 -17.95 0.29 -8.21
C SER A 7 -17.26 -0.72 -7.32
N ALA A 8 -17.77 -0.91 -6.10
CA ALA A 8 -17.46 -2.11 -5.34
C ALA A 8 -18.12 -3.29 -6.06
N CYS A 9 -17.32 -4.13 -6.72
CA CYS A 9 -17.83 -5.35 -7.33
C CYS A 9 -18.29 -6.27 -6.18
N SER A 10 -19.52 -6.78 -6.28
CA SER A 10 -20.28 -7.46 -5.23
C SER A 10 -19.66 -8.73 -4.63
N GLN A 11 -18.45 -9.12 -5.05
CA GLN A 11 -17.79 -10.37 -4.63
C GLN A 11 -16.29 -10.27 -4.35
N GLU A 12 -15.62 -9.13 -4.55
CA GLU A 12 -14.15 -9.09 -4.47
C GLU A 12 -13.68 -7.88 -3.65
N ARG A 13 -12.62 -8.09 -2.84
CA ARG A 13 -11.94 -7.08 -2.03
C ARG A 13 -11.14 -6.09 -2.89
N GLN A 14 -11.72 -5.64 -4.00
CA GLN A 14 -11.08 -4.83 -5.02
C GLN A 14 -11.76 -3.47 -5.09
N VAL A 15 -10.96 -2.42 -4.99
CA VAL A 15 -11.41 -1.04 -5.19
C VAL A 15 -10.75 -0.52 -6.45
N THR A 16 -11.54 -0.12 -7.44
CA THR A 16 -11.05 0.74 -8.52
C THR A 16 -11.28 2.18 -8.15
N VAL A 17 -10.19 2.92 -8.09
CA VAL A 17 -10.23 4.37 -8.05
C VAL A 17 -10.25 4.84 -9.50
N ARG A 18 -11.42 5.29 -9.98
CA ARG A 18 -11.55 5.85 -11.33
C ARG A 18 -10.67 7.11 -11.43
N ASP A 19 -10.19 7.41 -12.65
CA ASP A 19 -9.45 8.64 -13.02
C ASP A 19 -7.95 8.71 -12.68
N TRP A 20 -7.25 7.58 -12.58
CA TRP A 20 -5.78 7.61 -12.51
C TRP A 20 -5.15 8.04 -13.82
N LYS A 21 -4.35 9.10 -13.78
CA LYS A 21 -3.55 9.55 -14.91
C LYS A 21 -2.46 8.53 -15.22
N ARG A 22 -2.08 8.44 -16.49
CA ARG A 22 -0.92 7.63 -16.90
C ARG A 22 0.35 8.47 -16.70
N PRO A 23 1.37 7.96 -15.99
CA PRO A 23 2.66 8.62 -15.94
C PRO A 23 3.24 8.78 -17.35
N SER A 24 3.77 9.95 -17.67
CA SER A 24 4.31 10.25 -19.00
C SER A 24 5.59 9.48 -19.33
N ASP A 25 6.43 9.23 -18.31
CA ASP A 25 7.74 8.61 -18.43
C ASP A 25 7.91 7.47 -17.43
N THR A 26 8.66 6.42 -17.83
CA THR A 26 9.10 5.38 -16.89
C THR A 26 10.27 5.87 -16.04
N ASN A 27 10.25 5.55 -14.74
CA ASN A 27 11.32 5.88 -13.80
C ASN A 27 12.25 4.70 -13.47
N GLU A 28 12.20 3.60 -14.24
CA GLU A 28 12.94 2.35 -13.96
C GLU A 28 14.44 2.60 -13.75
N GLN A 29 15.10 3.32 -14.66
CA GLN A 29 16.54 3.57 -14.57
C GLN A 29 16.92 4.36 -13.31
N GLN A 30 16.09 5.31 -12.90
CA GLN A 30 16.30 6.10 -11.68
C GLN A 30 16.12 5.20 -10.44
N SER A 31 15.10 4.35 -10.44
CA SER A 31 14.84 3.38 -9.38
C SER A 31 15.97 2.35 -9.28
N ARG A 32 16.55 1.89 -10.40
CA ARG A 32 17.72 1.00 -10.43
C ARG A 32 18.94 1.64 -9.78
N LYS A 33 19.24 2.91 -10.08
CA LYS A 33 20.33 3.66 -9.42
C LYS A 33 20.11 3.78 -7.91
N ARG A 34 18.86 3.93 -7.46
CA ARG A 34 18.53 3.95 -6.03
C ARG A 34 18.68 2.57 -5.39
N LEU A 35 18.28 1.49 -6.07
CA LEU A 35 18.50 0.11 -5.63
C LEU A 35 20.00 -0.18 -5.44
N GLN A 36 20.87 0.18 -6.38
CA GLN A 36 22.32 0.00 -6.24
C GLN A 36 22.88 0.67 -4.98
N ASN A 37 22.35 1.84 -4.61
CA ASN A 37 22.73 2.52 -3.37
C ASN A 37 22.20 1.79 -2.12
N VAL A 38 21.00 1.22 -2.19
CA VAL A 38 20.46 0.36 -1.14
C VAL A 38 21.33 -0.88 -0.97
N ASP A 39 21.65 -1.59 -2.06
CA ASP A 39 22.47 -2.81 -2.02
C ASP A 39 23.85 -2.54 -1.41
N ARG A 40 24.53 -1.47 -1.85
CA ARG A 40 25.80 -1.03 -1.25
C ARG A 40 25.68 -0.74 0.25
N LYS A 41 24.52 -0.26 0.72
CA LYS A 41 24.27 -0.02 2.15
C LYS A 41 24.00 -1.32 2.89
N LEU A 42 23.23 -2.25 2.29
CA LEU A 42 22.93 -3.55 2.87
C LEU A 42 24.20 -4.41 3.00
N ASP A 43 25.08 -4.37 1.99
CA ASP A 43 26.33 -5.13 1.99
C ASP A 43 27.30 -4.73 3.12
N LYS A 44 27.20 -3.48 3.61
CA LYS A 44 27.99 -3.01 4.76
C LYS A 44 27.54 -3.58 6.10
N THR A 45 26.33 -4.15 6.18
CA THR A 45 25.77 -4.62 7.45
C THR A 45 24.98 -5.90 7.22
N HIS A 46 25.64 -7.03 7.47
CA HIS A 46 25.09 -8.36 7.22
C HIS A 46 23.71 -8.57 7.87
N GLU A 47 23.55 -8.13 9.12
CA GLU A 47 22.29 -8.25 9.84
C GLU A 47 21.17 -7.40 9.21
N LEU A 48 21.48 -6.18 8.74
CA LEU A 48 20.51 -5.34 8.05
C LEU A 48 20.08 -6.00 6.73
N LYS A 49 21.04 -6.53 5.95
CA LYS A 49 20.75 -7.26 4.71
C LYS A 49 19.86 -8.48 4.95
N ARG A 50 20.16 -9.27 5.97
CA ARG A 50 19.37 -10.45 6.38
C ARG A 50 17.93 -10.07 6.71
N VAL A 51 17.74 -9.10 7.60
CA VAL A 51 16.41 -8.62 7.99
C VAL A 51 15.66 -8.04 6.80
N TYR A 52 16.34 -7.27 5.95
CA TYR A 52 15.73 -6.64 4.78
C TYR A 52 15.26 -7.64 3.74
N ASN A 53 16.07 -8.67 3.44
CA ASN A 53 15.67 -9.75 2.53
C ASN A 53 14.52 -10.58 3.11
N ASN A 54 14.54 -10.85 4.41
CA ASN A 54 13.44 -11.56 5.08
C ASN A 54 12.10 -10.84 4.94
N ILE A 55 12.07 -9.49 4.96
CA ILE A 55 10.83 -8.72 4.72
C ILE A 55 10.24 -9.04 3.35
N ILE A 56 11.06 -9.07 2.30
CA ILE A 56 10.60 -9.40 0.94
C ILE A 56 10.16 -10.85 0.84
N SER A 57 10.93 -11.79 1.40
CA SER A 57 10.57 -13.21 1.41
C SER A 57 9.23 -13.45 2.12
N GLU A 58 9.00 -12.78 3.26
CA GLU A 58 7.72 -12.87 3.98
C GLU A 58 6.57 -12.28 3.15
N GLN A 59 6.76 -11.10 2.52
CA GLN A 59 5.74 -10.48 1.69
C GLN A 59 5.38 -11.31 0.45
N LEU A 60 6.37 -11.97 -0.17
CA LEU A 60 6.15 -12.94 -1.25
C LEU A 60 5.33 -14.13 -0.75
N SER A 61 5.69 -14.71 0.41
CA SER A 61 4.98 -15.86 0.98
C SER A 61 3.53 -15.54 1.39
N GLN A 62 3.27 -14.30 1.80
CA GLN A 62 1.93 -13.81 2.16
C GLN A 62 1.11 -13.37 0.93
N GLY A 63 1.69 -13.42 -0.27
CA GLY A 63 1.04 -12.95 -1.49
C GLY A 63 0.71 -11.46 -1.46
N VAL A 64 1.48 -10.66 -0.72
CA VAL A 64 1.39 -9.18 -0.69
C VAL A 64 2.17 -8.56 -1.85
N VAL A 65 3.26 -9.24 -2.23
CA VAL A 65 4.10 -8.93 -3.37
C VAL A 65 4.16 -10.16 -4.26
N GLU A 66 4.23 -9.95 -5.57
CA GLU A 66 4.48 -10.99 -6.56
C GLU A 66 5.60 -10.58 -7.51
N VAL A 67 6.17 -11.56 -8.23
CA VAL A 67 7.09 -11.27 -9.34
C VAL A 67 6.27 -10.65 -10.47
N ALA A 68 6.69 -9.48 -10.93
CA ALA A 68 6.02 -8.80 -12.02
C ALA A 68 6.32 -9.54 -13.34
N PRO A 69 5.34 -9.64 -14.25
CA PRO A 69 5.57 -10.20 -15.58
C PRO A 69 6.50 -9.29 -16.39
N ASP A 70 7.30 -9.91 -17.27
CA ASP A 70 8.27 -9.22 -18.13
C ASP A 70 7.57 -8.16 -18.99
N THR A 71 6.42 -8.52 -19.55
CA THR A 71 5.51 -7.57 -20.19
C THR A 71 4.49 -7.08 -19.18
N PRO A 72 4.33 -5.75 -19.00
CA PRO A 72 3.27 -5.18 -18.19
C PRO A 72 1.88 -5.66 -18.61
N THR A 73 1.06 -6.01 -17.61
CA THR A 73 -0.36 -6.34 -17.78
C THR A 73 -1.24 -5.09 -17.78
N GLY A 74 -0.76 -3.99 -17.19
CA GLY A 74 -1.44 -2.70 -17.17
C GLY A 74 -0.76 -1.64 -18.04
N ASP A 75 -1.52 -0.61 -18.42
CA ASP A 75 -1.04 0.52 -19.23
C ASP A 75 -0.18 1.52 -18.43
N ARG A 76 -0.25 1.42 -17.10
CA ARG A 76 0.43 2.28 -16.13
C ARG A 76 1.55 1.49 -15.46
N VAL A 77 2.79 1.89 -15.72
CA VAL A 77 3.98 1.22 -15.20
C VAL A 77 4.81 2.21 -14.41
N TYR A 78 5.06 1.92 -13.15
CA TYR A 78 5.85 2.80 -12.29
C TYR A 78 6.65 1.99 -11.27
N TYR A 79 7.94 2.32 -11.12
CA TYR A 79 8.86 1.63 -10.22
C TYR A 79 9.15 2.48 -8.99
N MET A 80 8.61 2.11 -7.84
CA MET A 80 8.83 2.81 -6.59
C MET A 80 10.21 2.49 -6.02
N PRO A 81 11.10 3.49 -5.88
CA PRO A 81 12.32 3.28 -5.14
C PRO A 81 12.01 2.96 -3.68
N HIS A 82 12.80 2.11 -3.05
CA HIS A 82 12.69 1.83 -1.63
C HIS A 82 13.99 2.11 -0.90
N LYS A 83 13.92 2.23 0.44
CA LYS A 83 15.10 2.34 1.31
C LYS A 83 14.86 1.70 2.68
N PRO A 84 15.92 1.20 3.34
CA PRO A 84 15.84 0.75 4.72
C PRO A 84 15.79 1.94 5.68
N VAL A 85 14.78 1.96 6.55
CA VAL A 85 14.68 2.85 7.70
C VAL A 85 14.86 2.01 8.97
N VAL A 86 15.92 2.30 9.72
CA VAL A 86 16.24 1.61 10.98
C VAL A 86 15.85 2.52 12.12
N ARG A 87 14.97 2.04 13.01
CA ARG A 87 14.57 2.72 14.24
C ARG A 87 14.88 1.80 15.41
N GLN A 88 16.07 1.96 16.00
CA GLN A 88 16.53 1.08 17.08
C GLN A 88 15.65 1.16 18.33
N SER A 89 15.04 2.32 18.58
CA SER A 89 14.10 2.57 19.67
C SER A 89 12.66 2.07 19.43
N ALA A 90 12.37 1.48 18.26
CA ALA A 90 11.03 1.00 17.97
C ALA A 90 10.72 -0.30 18.73
N THR A 91 9.58 -0.33 19.42
CA THR A 91 9.12 -1.48 20.22
C THR A 91 8.79 -2.71 19.37
N THR A 92 8.25 -2.52 18.16
CA THR A 92 7.76 -3.63 17.31
C THR A 92 8.75 -4.00 16.21
N THR A 93 8.96 -3.10 15.24
CA THR A 93 9.80 -3.39 14.06
C THR A 93 10.96 -2.42 13.97
N LYS A 94 12.18 -2.94 14.17
CA LYS A 94 13.43 -2.16 14.14
C LYS A 94 13.87 -1.75 12.74
N VAL A 95 13.48 -2.49 11.71
CA VAL A 95 13.81 -2.20 10.30
C VAL A 95 12.54 -2.17 9.47
N ARG A 96 12.36 -1.11 8.67
CA ARG A 96 11.23 -0.99 7.75
C ARG A 96 11.74 -0.70 6.34
N MET A 97 11.13 -1.34 5.35
CA MET A 97 11.26 -0.96 3.96
C MET A 97 10.26 0.17 3.69
N VAL A 98 10.78 1.33 3.27
CA VAL A 98 9.95 2.50 2.93
C VAL A 98 10.04 2.73 1.43
N PHE A 99 8.89 2.78 0.78
CA PHE A 99 8.75 3.09 -0.64
C PHE A 99 8.52 4.59 -0.84
N ASP A 100 9.11 5.14 -1.88
CA ASP A 100 8.99 6.54 -2.28
C ASP A 100 8.05 6.68 -3.47
N ALA A 101 6.75 6.80 -3.16
CA ALA A 101 5.70 7.03 -4.15
C ALA A 101 5.71 8.47 -4.72
N SER A 102 6.50 9.37 -4.14
CA SER A 102 6.68 10.75 -4.61
C SER A 102 7.93 10.93 -5.47
N ALA A 103 8.67 9.85 -5.76
CA ALA A 103 9.79 9.92 -6.67
C ALA A 103 9.33 10.46 -8.05
N LYS A 104 10.20 11.17 -8.74
CA LYS A 104 9.93 11.71 -10.08
C LYS A 104 11.11 11.41 -10.98
N PRO A 105 10.89 10.86 -12.20
CA PRO A 105 11.99 10.57 -13.12
C PRO A 105 12.80 11.83 -13.48
N ASN A 106 12.12 12.97 -13.61
CA ASN A 106 12.73 14.28 -13.82
C ASN A 106 11.87 15.38 -13.15
N ALA A 107 12.35 16.63 -13.12
CA ALA A 107 11.68 17.73 -12.43
C ALA A 107 10.30 18.10 -13.01
N SER A 108 10.06 17.79 -14.28
CA SER A 108 8.83 18.09 -15.00
C SER A 108 7.85 16.91 -15.04
N ALA A 109 8.27 15.72 -14.61
CA ALA A 109 7.46 14.51 -14.61
C ALA A 109 6.54 14.43 -13.39
N GLU A 110 5.45 13.69 -13.57
CA GLU A 110 4.51 13.35 -12.50
C GLU A 110 5.05 12.16 -11.68
N SER A 111 4.84 12.18 -10.36
CA SER A 111 5.02 11.01 -9.50
C SER A 111 3.78 10.13 -9.53
N ILE A 112 3.87 8.88 -9.04
CA ILE A 112 2.66 8.05 -8.93
C ILE A 112 1.61 8.68 -8.01
N ASN A 113 2.01 9.40 -6.96
CA ASN A 113 1.08 10.17 -6.12
C ASN A 113 0.37 11.27 -6.90
N ASP A 114 1.07 12.01 -7.78
CA ASP A 114 0.45 13.05 -8.62
C ASP A 114 -0.56 12.47 -9.64
N CYS A 115 -0.38 11.20 -10.02
CA CYS A 115 -1.25 10.50 -10.96
C CYS A 115 -2.47 9.84 -10.29
N MET A 116 -2.43 9.59 -8.98
CA MET A 116 -3.49 8.91 -8.24
C MET A 116 -4.60 9.89 -7.84
N TYR A 117 -5.85 9.46 -8.00
CA TYR A 117 -6.97 10.16 -7.39
C TYR A 117 -7.04 9.84 -5.89
N THR A 118 -6.94 10.86 -5.05
CA THR A 118 -6.83 10.72 -3.60
C THR A 118 -8.18 10.61 -2.90
N GLY A 119 -9.27 10.97 -3.59
CA GLY A 119 -10.62 10.97 -3.05
C GLY A 119 -10.85 12.01 -1.95
N PRO A 120 -12.12 12.24 -1.56
CA PRO A 120 -12.44 13.07 -0.41
C PRO A 120 -11.98 12.41 0.90
N PRO A 121 -11.67 13.18 1.95
CA PRO A 121 -11.34 12.62 3.26
C PRO A 121 -12.57 11.92 3.85
N LEU A 122 -12.48 10.59 4.03
CA LEU A 122 -13.53 9.76 4.65
C LEU A 122 -13.31 9.50 6.15
N GLN A 123 -12.20 10.00 6.70
CA GLN A 123 -11.86 9.80 8.11
C GLN A 123 -12.77 10.69 8.97
N PRO A 124 -13.51 10.12 9.94
CA PRO A 124 -14.29 10.93 10.87
C PRO A 124 -13.35 11.82 11.68
N ASN A 125 -13.82 13.03 12.02
CA ASN A 125 -13.05 13.94 12.84
C ASN A 125 -12.78 13.30 14.22
N LEU A 126 -11.50 13.26 14.62
CA LEU A 126 -11.08 12.68 15.88
C LEU A 126 -11.82 13.33 17.07
N TRP A 127 -12.08 14.63 17.02
CA TRP A 127 -12.81 15.33 18.07
C TRP A 127 -14.22 14.78 18.24
N ASP A 128 -14.95 14.55 17.14
CA ASP A 128 -16.30 14.00 17.18
C ASP A 128 -16.33 12.57 17.71
N ILE A 129 -15.27 11.79 17.43
CA ILE A 129 -15.10 10.44 18.00
C ILE A 129 -14.91 10.54 19.51
N LEU A 130 -14.03 11.44 19.98
CA LEU A 130 -13.74 11.61 21.41
C LEU A 130 -14.94 12.12 22.21
N VAL A 131 -15.70 13.07 21.66
CA VAL A 131 -16.93 13.57 22.31
C VAL A 131 -17.95 12.44 22.42
N ARG A 132 -18.22 11.70 21.34
CA ARG A 132 -19.13 10.54 21.37
C ARG A 132 -18.66 9.48 22.35
N ALA A 133 -17.37 9.17 22.38
CA ALA A 133 -16.80 8.19 23.30
C ALA A 133 -17.01 8.58 24.78
N ARG A 134 -16.95 9.88 25.12
CA ARG A 134 -17.20 10.35 26.50
C ARG A 134 -18.68 10.30 26.92
N LEU A 135 -19.60 10.37 25.96
CA LEU A 135 -21.04 10.32 26.25
C LEU A 135 -21.57 8.89 26.39
N MET A 136 -20.81 7.88 25.95
CA MET A 136 -21.22 6.48 26.02
C MET A 136 -20.74 5.84 27.32
N GLN A 137 -21.63 5.07 27.97
CA GLN A 137 -21.29 4.30 29.18
C GLN A 137 -20.25 3.19 28.91
N ASN A 138 -20.28 2.63 27.70
CA ASN A 138 -19.43 1.52 27.27
C ASN A 138 -18.80 1.84 25.90
N LEU A 139 -17.52 1.53 25.74
CA LEU A 139 -16.76 1.74 24.51
C LEU A 139 -16.04 0.45 24.12
N ILE A 140 -16.19 0.03 22.86
CA ILE A 140 -15.44 -1.08 22.28
C ILE A 140 -14.37 -0.51 21.37
N LEU A 141 -13.13 -0.92 21.60
CA LEU A 141 -11.97 -0.55 20.80
C LEU A 141 -11.43 -1.80 20.10
N ALA A 142 -11.15 -1.69 18.82
CA ALA A 142 -10.54 -2.75 18.02
C ALA A 142 -9.54 -2.13 17.04
N ASP A 143 -8.42 -2.81 16.82
CA ASP A 143 -7.43 -2.45 15.80
C ASP A 143 -7.48 -3.47 14.65
N ILE A 144 -7.54 -2.97 13.42
CA ILE A 144 -7.51 -3.84 12.24
C ILE A 144 -6.05 -4.03 11.83
N GLN A 145 -5.46 -5.12 12.29
CA GLN A 145 -4.07 -5.45 12.01
C GLN A 145 -3.83 -5.48 10.48
N LYS A 146 -2.83 -4.71 10.02
CA LYS A 146 -2.43 -4.63 8.61
C LYS A 146 -3.61 -4.28 7.68
N ALA A 147 -4.51 -3.38 8.09
CA ALA A 147 -5.74 -3.05 7.38
C ALA A 147 -5.59 -2.84 5.85
N PHE A 148 -4.59 -2.06 5.41
CA PHE A 148 -4.35 -1.82 3.98
C PHE A 148 -4.04 -3.11 3.21
N LEU A 149 -3.26 -4.03 3.81
CA LEU A 149 -2.86 -5.28 3.18
C LEU A 149 -4.02 -6.27 3.04
N GLN A 150 -5.17 -6.02 3.68
CA GLN A 150 -6.38 -6.82 3.51
C GLN A 150 -7.11 -6.52 2.18
N ILE A 151 -6.79 -5.40 1.53
CA ILE A 151 -7.44 -4.92 0.31
C ILE A 151 -6.56 -5.31 -0.89
N GLU A 152 -7.16 -5.94 -1.90
CA GLU A 152 -6.47 -6.32 -3.13
C GLU A 152 -6.41 -5.15 -4.10
N ALA A 153 -5.22 -4.94 -4.66
CA ALA A 153 -5.05 -4.11 -5.82
C ALA A 153 -5.55 -4.88 -7.04
N LYS A 154 -6.37 -4.21 -7.85
CA LYS A 154 -6.79 -4.75 -9.14
C LYS A 154 -5.58 -5.06 -10.01
N GLU A 155 -5.66 -6.16 -10.75
CA GLU A 155 -4.56 -6.63 -11.59
C GLU A 155 -4.09 -5.57 -12.61
N GLU A 156 -5.02 -4.81 -13.19
CA GLU A 156 -4.76 -3.70 -14.12
C GLU A 156 -3.93 -2.56 -13.49
N ASP A 157 -4.00 -2.38 -12.17
CA ASP A 157 -3.33 -1.29 -11.46
C ASP A 157 -2.03 -1.73 -10.77
N ARG A 158 -1.75 -3.04 -10.63
CA ARG A 158 -0.57 -3.56 -9.93
C ARG A 158 0.74 -3.07 -10.51
N ASP A 159 0.78 -2.85 -11.83
CA ASP A 159 1.99 -2.37 -12.51
C ASP A 159 2.33 -0.91 -12.19
N SER A 160 1.38 -0.16 -11.62
CA SER A 160 1.63 1.18 -11.05
C SER A 160 2.43 1.12 -9.74
N PHE A 161 2.57 -0.07 -9.15
CA PHE A 161 3.23 -0.31 -7.88
C PHE A 161 4.36 -1.33 -8.01
N ARG A 162 5.11 -1.28 -9.12
CA ARG A 162 6.34 -2.08 -9.27
C ARG A 162 7.45 -1.54 -8.39
N PHE A 163 8.44 -2.39 -8.12
CA PHE A 163 9.72 -1.99 -7.56
C PHE A 163 10.79 -3.01 -7.96
N LEU A 164 12.06 -2.58 -7.90
CA LEU A 164 13.21 -3.41 -8.21
C LEU A 164 13.83 -3.90 -6.91
N HIS A 165 14.10 -5.19 -6.77
CA HIS A 165 14.82 -5.73 -5.60
C HIS A 165 15.76 -6.87 -5.99
N THR A 166 16.89 -6.98 -5.30
CA THR A 166 17.87 -8.04 -5.55
C THR A 166 17.50 -9.30 -4.76
N VAL A 167 17.09 -10.36 -5.47
CA VAL A 167 16.75 -11.67 -4.90
C VAL A 167 17.80 -12.68 -5.36
N ASN A 168 18.49 -13.30 -4.40
CA ASN A 168 19.56 -14.28 -4.67
C ASN A 168 20.64 -13.77 -5.65
N GLY A 169 21.00 -12.49 -5.53
CA GLY A 169 22.01 -11.84 -6.39
C GLY A 169 21.52 -11.44 -7.78
N MET A 170 20.24 -11.67 -8.10
CA MET A 170 19.63 -11.23 -9.35
C MET A 170 18.62 -10.11 -9.09
N GLU A 171 18.69 -9.04 -9.88
CA GLU A 171 17.64 -8.02 -9.90
C GLU A 171 16.32 -8.65 -10.39
N LYS A 172 15.24 -8.40 -9.67
CA LYS A 172 13.89 -8.83 -10.03
C LYS A 172 12.94 -7.65 -10.02
N HIS A 173 12.01 -7.67 -10.97
CA HIS A 173 10.86 -6.76 -10.98
C HIS A 173 9.78 -7.40 -10.11
N LEU A 174 9.41 -6.72 -9.04
CA LEU A 174 8.36 -7.14 -8.11
C LEU A 174 7.22 -6.12 -8.19
N ARG A 175 5.99 -6.52 -7.85
CA ARG A 175 4.85 -5.61 -7.76
C ARG A 175 3.94 -5.95 -6.59
N PHE A 176 3.24 -4.95 -6.06
CA PHE A 176 2.26 -5.15 -5.00
C PHE A 176 0.94 -5.70 -5.55
N THR A 177 0.38 -6.69 -4.85
CA THR A 177 -0.96 -7.23 -5.11
C THR A 177 -2.01 -6.68 -4.14
N ARG A 178 -1.56 -5.96 -3.10
CA ARG A 178 -2.39 -5.36 -2.05
C ARG A 178 -2.15 -3.86 -1.98
N VAL A 179 -3.10 -3.14 -1.40
CA VAL A 179 -2.94 -1.69 -1.16
C VAL A 179 -1.82 -1.46 -0.16
N GLN A 180 -0.79 -0.73 -0.57
CA GLN A 180 0.37 -0.43 0.26
C GLN A 180 0.17 0.79 1.16
N PHE A 181 0.96 0.86 2.22
CA PHE A 181 1.08 2.08 3.03
C PHE A 181 1.98 3.10 2.34
N GLY A 182 1.60 4.38 2.33
CA GLY A 182 2.41 5.48 1.79
C GLY A 182 2.03 5.95 0.38
N ALA A 183 1.08 5.29 -0.29
CA ALA A 183 0.40 5.85 -1.44
C ALA A 183 -0.69 6.82 -0.98
N GLU A 184 -0.85 7.94 -1.68
CA GLU A 184 -1.73 9.03 -1.26
C GLU A 184 -3.22 8.64 -1.28
N ALA A 185 -3.62 7.74 -2.19
CA ALA A 185 -4.98 7.22 -2.27
C ALA A 185 -5.32 6.16 -1.21
N SER A 186 -4.32 5.54 -0.55
CA SER A 186 -4.55 4.42 0.37
C SER A 186 -5.53 4.72 1.50
N PRO A 187 -5.50 5.89 2.18
CA PRO A 187 -6.44 6.20 3.25
C PRO A 187 -7.90 6.27 2.76
N PHE A 188 -8.14 6.83 1.59
CA PHE A 188 -9.46 6.87 0.98
C PHE A 188 -9.95 5.48 0.62
N VAL A 189 -9.11 4.67 -0.03
CA VAL A 189 -9.43 3.28 -0.40
C VAL A 189 -9.84 2.46 0.83
N LEU A 190 -9.09 2.59 1.93
CA LEU A 190 -9.44 1.92 3.19
C LEU A 190 -10.77 2.43 3.76
N GLY A 191 -10.97 3.76 3.82
CA GLY A 191 -12.21 4.35 4.33
C GLY A 191 -13.44 3.92 3.52
N ALA A 192 -13.35 3.95 2.19
CA ALA A 192 -14.42 3.52 1.30
C ALA A 192 -14.73 2.02 1.45
N THR A 193 -13.69 1.19 1.58
CA THR A 193 -13.84 -0.25 1.82
C THR A 193 -14.56 -0.53 3.14
N LEU A 194 -14.17 0.16 4.21
CA LEU A 194 -14.82 0.01 5.52
C LEU A 194 -16.28 0.45 5.48
N GLN A 195 -16.59 1.61 4.89
CA GLN A 195 -17.98 2.08 4.75
C GLN A 195 -18.84 1.11 3.94
N HIS A 196 -18.30 0.57 2.83
CA HIS A 196 -19.00 -0.43 2.02
C HIS A 196 -19.32 -1.69 2.82
N HIS A 197 -18.33 -2.26 3.52
CA HIS A 197 -18.56 -3.46 4.34
C HIS A 197 -19.49 -3.21 5.52
N LEU A 198 -19.46 -2.03 6.14
CA LEU A 198 -20.37 -1.65 7.22
C LEU A 198 -21.81 -1.50 6.73
N GLY A 199 -22.02 -0.85 5.58
CA GLY A 199 -23.35 -0.67 4.98
C GLY A 199 -24.01 -1.98 4.52
N ASN A 200 -23.19 -2.98 4.21
CA ASN A 200 -23.64 -4.30 3.75
C ASN A 200 -23.68 -5.36 4.87
N GLN A 201 -23.47 -4.98 6.15
CA GLN A 201 -23.63 -5.93 7.24
C GLN A 201 -25.09 -6.33 7.42
N PRO A 202 -25.41 -7.63 7.52
CA PRO A 202 -26.76 -8.06 7.85
C PRO A 202 -27.14 -7.59 9.26
N LEU A 203 -28.33 -7.01 9.42
CA LEU A 203 -28.84 -6.47 10.69
C LEU A 203 -28.92 -7.52 11.83
N ASN A 204 -28.83 -8.82 11.50
CA ASN A 204 -28.94 -9.94 12.44
C ASN A 204 -27.59 -10.59 12.77
N ILE A 205 -26.60 -9.81 13.21
CA ILE A 205 -25.40 -10.40 13.82
C ILE A 205 -25.80 -10.94 15.19
N LYS A 206 -25.99 -12.27 15.28
CA LYS A 206 -26.03 -12.96 16.57
C LYS A 206 -24.67 -12.80 17.23
N ILE A 207 -24.56 -11.88 18.19
CA ILE A 207 -23.39 -11.81 19.06
C ILE A 207 -23.34 -13.15 19.80
N PRO A 208 -22.28 -13.97 19.63
CA PRO A 208 -22.16 -15.19 20.40
C PRO A 208 -22.19 -14.81 21.86
N SER A 209 -23.11 -15.38 22.65
CA SER A 209 -23.10 -15.19 24.09
C SER A 209 -21.76 -15.75 24.60
N THR A 210 -20.84 -14.86 24.95
CA THR A 210 -19.64 -15.22 25.71
C THR A 210 -20.09 -15.84 27.02
N ARG A 211 -19.83 -17.14 27.18
CA ARG A 211 -19.80 -17.80 28.49
C ARG A 211 -18.58 -17.34 29.27
#